data_AF-A0A661KM23-F1
#
_entry.id   AF-A0A661KM23-F1
#
_cell.length_a   1.000
_cell.length_b   1.000
_cell.length_c   1.000
_cell.angle_alpha   90.00
_cell.angle_beta   90.00
_cell.angle_gamma   90.00
#
_symmetry.space_group_name_H-M   'P 1'
#
loop_
_entity.id
_entity.type
_entity.pdbx_description
1 polymer ?
#
loop_
_entity_poly.entity_id
_entity_poly.type
_entity_poly.pdbx_seq_one_letter_code
_entity_poly.pdbx_strand_id
1 'polypeptide(L)'
;ERHYVQLITGMDVRDEISQASLFQSWIADAPVCFIITAEYRRITIKYGDRGIRYAIMEAGHIAQNIFLQAEALGLGAGIVGAFHDEKIMQIASLPANHYPLLIMPVGYAQH
;
A
#
# COMPACT_ATOMS: atom_id res chain seq x y z
N GLU A 1 -12.53 19.41 3.97
CA GLU A 1 -12.09 18.23 3.18
C GLU A 1 -13.09 17.09 3.40
N ARG A 2 -13.16 16.12 2.48
CA ARG A 2 -14.01 14.92 2.66
C ARG A 2 -13.15 13.78 3.18
N HIS A 3 -13.42 13.26 4.38
CA HIS A 3 -12.72 12.14 4.99
C HIS A 3 -13.60 10.89 4.93
N TYR A 4 -13.52 10.14 3.83
CA TYR A 4 -14.29 8.91 3.65
C TYR A 4 -13.45 7.85 2.95
N VAL A 5 -13.80 6.59 3.18
CA VAL A 5 -13.35 5.45 2.39
C VAL A 5 -14.51 5.01 1.50
N GLN A 6 -14.18 4.53 0.31
CA GLN A 6 -15.16 3.97 -0.63
C GLN A 6 -14.93 2.47 -0.73
N LEU A 7 -15.99 1.68 -0.53
CA LEU A 7 -15.96 0.25 -0.78
C LEU A 7 -15.92 0.02 -2.28
N ILE A 8 -14.83 -0.59 -2.77
CA ILE A 8 -14.71 -1.02 -4.18
C ILE A 8 -15.19 -2.46 -4.33
N THR A 9 -14.84 -3.32 -3.37
CA THR A 9 -15.24 -4.73 -3.31
C THR A 9 -15.47 -5.14 -1.86
N GLY A 10 -16.42 -6.05 -1.62
CA GLY A 10 -16.65 -6.67 -0.31
C GLY A 10 -15.89 -7.98 -0.10
N MET A 11 -15.03 -8.37 -1.05
CA MET A 11 -14.22 -9.57 -0.95
C MET A 11 -12.99 -9.33 -0.08
N ASP A 12 -12.63 -10.32 0.72
CA ASP A 12 -11.32 -10.39 1.35
C ASP A 12 -10.32 -10.94 0.33
N VAL A 13 -9.25 -10.19 0.08
CA VAL A 13 -8.24 -10.51 -0.94
C VAL A 13 -6.83 -10.61 -0.35
N ARG A 14 -6.73 -10.70 0.98
CA ARG A 14 -5.43 -10.67 1.69
C ARG A 14 -4.56 -11.88 1.37
N ASP A 15 -5.16 -13.05 1.16
CA ASP A 15 -4.44 -14.26 0.75
C ASP A 15 -3.85 -14.14 -0.65
N GLU A 16 -4.60 -13.57 -1.60
CA GLU A 16 -4.15 -13.32 -2.96
C GLU A 16 -3.04 -12.26 -2.99
N ILE A 17 -3.17 -11.20 -2.19
CA ILE A 17 -2.10 -10.19 -2.02
C ILE A 17 -0.84 -10.85 -1.48
N SER A 18 -0.95 -11.72 -0.47
CA SER A 18 0.18 -12.46 0.10
C SER A 18 0.88 -13.33 -0.95
N GLN A 19 0.13 -14.10 -1.75
CA GLN A 19 0.67 -14.90 -2.85
C GLN A 19 1.36 -14.04 -3.92
N ALA A 20 0.77 -12.88 -4.26
CA ALA A 20 1.37 -11.94 -5.20
C ALA A 20 2.61 -11.22 -4.64
N SER A 21 2.79 -11.23 -3.31
CA SER A 21 3.91 -10.63 -2.57
C SER A 21 5.01 -11.62 -2.24
N LEU A 22 5.31 -12.54 -3.18
CA LEU A 22 6.30 -13.59 -3.02
C LEU A 22 6.05 -14.50 -1.80
N PHE A 23 4.77 -14.80 -1.52
CA PHE A 23 4.33 -15.70 -0.45
C PHE A 23 4.71 -15.24 0.97
N GLN A 24 4.77 -13.92 1.19
CA GLN A 24 4.95 -13.35 2.52
C GLN A 24 3.66 -13.49 3.33
N SER A 25 3.46 -14.67 3.93
CA SER A 25 2.21 -15.10 4.58
C SER A 25 1.71 -14.15 5.68
N TRP A 26 2.63 -13.51 6.41
CA TRP A 26 2.31 -12.58 7.49
C TRP A 26 1.49 -11.36 7.05
N ILE A 27 1.44 -11.06 5.74
CA ILE A 27 0.53 -10.06 5.16
C ILE A 27 -0.94 -10.44 5.42
N ALA A 28 -1.28 -11.72 5.25
CA ALA A 28 -2.66 -12.19 5.35
C ALA A 28 -3.20 -12.18 6.79
N ASP A 29 -2.29 -12.33 7.76
CA ASP A 29 -2.63 -12.30 9.19
C ASP A 29 -3.01 -10.89 9.67
N ALA A 30 -2.57 -9.84 8.96
CA ALA A 30 -2.89 -8.47 9.32
C ALA A 30 -4.38 -8.16 9.02
N PRO A 31 -5.13 -7.59 9.98
CA PRO A 31 -6.52 -7.20 9.78
C PRO A 31 -6.69 -6.10 8.73
N VAL A 32 -5.65 -5.30 8.46
CA VAL A 32 -5.66 -4.24 7.45
C VAL A 32 -4.34 -4.27 6.67
N CYS A 33 -4.44 -4.12 5.34
CA CYS A 33 -3.29 -3.91 4.46
C CYS A 33 -3.51 -2.62 3.65
N PHE A 34 -2.60 -1.66 3.78
CA PHE A 34 -2.59 -0.47 2.93
C PHE A 34 -1.75 -0.74 1.68
N ILE A 35 -2.25 -0.35 0.51
CA ILE A 35 -1.48 -0.36 -0.74
C ILE A 35 -1.27 1.11 -1.13
N ILE A 36 -0.03 1.57 -1.06
CA ILE A 36 0.35 2.94 -1.45
C ILE A 36 0.68 2.93 -2.93
N THR A 37 -0.01 3.75 -3.71
CA THR A 37 0.14 3.81 -5.16
C THR A 37 0.50 5.22 -5.63
N ALA A 38 1.20 5.35 -6.76
CA ALA A 38 1.42 6.62 -7.43
C ALA A 38 0.66 6.72 -8.76
N GLU A 39 0.00 7.85 -9.00
CA GLU A 39 -0.46 8.23 -10.33
C GLU A 39 0.63 9.05 -11.03
N TYR A 40 1.65 8.36 -11.56
CA TYR A 40 2.85 9.02 -12.10
C TYR A 40 2.55 10.11 -13.12
N ARG A 41 1.61 9.86 -14.06
CA ARG A 41 1.21 10.84 -15.08
C ARG A 41 0.77 12.17 -14.46
N ARG A 42 0.00 12.13 -13.37
CA ARG A 42 -0.46 13.35 -12.69
C ARG A 42 0.68 14.08 -11.98
N ILE A 43 1.58 13.32 -11.35
CA ILE A 43 2.71 13.87 -10.60
C ILE A 43 3.72 14.53 -11.54
N THR A 44 4.01 13.88 -12.68
CA THR A 44 5.03 14.33 -13.64
C THR A 44 4.58 15.52 -14.50
N ILE A 45 3.28 15.81 -14.62
CA ILE A 45 2.79 17.03 -15.29
C ILE A 45 3.45 18.29 -14.73
N LYS A 46 3.65 18.35 -13.40
CA LYS A 46 4.22 19.52 -12.74
C LYS A 46 5.75 19.49 -12.64
N TYR A 47 6.32 18.31 -12.42
CA TYR A 47 7.72 18.16 -12.03
C TYR A 47 8.60 17.42 -13.04
N GLY A 48 8.04 17.00 -14.17
CA GLY A 48 8.71 16.13 -15.14
C GLY A 48 9.24 14.86 -14.47
N ASP A 49 10.41 14.39 -14.90
CA ASP A 49 11.05 13.17 -14.40
C ASP A 49 11.38 13.21 -12.91
N ARG A 50 11.58 14.41 -12.33
CA ARG A 50 11.76 14.55 -10.88
C ARG A 50 10.52 14.11 -10.10
N GLY A 51 9.35 14.18 -10.72
CA GLY A 51 8.09 13.70 -10.15
C GLY A 51 8.15 12.23 -9.73
N ILE A 52 8.90 11.38 -10.45
CA ILE A 52 9.09 9.97 -10.07
C ILE A 52 9.81 9.87 -8.72
N ARG A 53 10.90 10.64 -8.54
CA ARG A 53 11.64 10.66 -7.27
C ARG A 53 10.77 11.19 -6.13
N TYR A 54 9.98 12.23 -6.38
CA TYR A 54 9.06 12.76 -5.38
C TYR A 54 7.99 11.75 -5.00
N ALA A 55 7.42 11.01 -5.95
CA ALA A 55 6.44 9.97 -5.65
C ALA A 55 7.00 8.91 -4.68
N ILE A 56 8.24 8.47 -4.89
CA ILE A 56 8.90 7.48 -4.03
C ILE A 56 9.20 8.06 -2.64
N MET A 57 9.70 9.31 -2.58
CA MET A 57 9.93 10.00 -1.30
C MET A 57 8.63 10.17 -0.49
N GLU A 58 7.56 10.61 -1.15
CA GLU A 58 6.25 10.77 -0.51
C GLU A 58 5.67 9.44 -0.05
N ALA A 59 5.82 8.36 -0.83
CA ALA A 59 5.42 7.03 -0.40
C ALA A 59 6.16 6.59 0.88
N GLY A 60 7.46 6.89 0.99
CA GLY A 60 8.24 6.68 2.21
C GLY A 60 7.75 7.52 3.40
N HIS A 61 7.44 8.80 3.18
CA HIS A 61 6.89 9.67 4.23
C HIS A 61 5.51 9.18 4.72
N ILE A 62 4.63 8.80 3.80
CA ILE A 62 3.32 8.21 4.12
C ILE A 62 3.51 6.93 4.95
N ALA A 63 4.42 6.05 4.52
CA ALA A 63 4.70 4.81 5.20
C ALA A 63 5.21 5.04 6.64
N GLN A 64 6.14 5.99 6.82
CA GLN A 64 6.63 6.33 8.15
C GLN A 64 5.54 6.90 9.06
N ASN A 65 4.61 7.69 8.51
CA ASN A 65 3.46 8.17 9.28
C ASN A 65 2.54 7.02 9.72
N ILE A 66 2.33 6.02 8.85
CA ILE A 66 1.56 4.82 9.21
C ILE A 66 2.26 4.04 10.32
N PHE A 67 3.59 3.84 10.25
CA PHE A 67 4.35 3.21 11.33
C PHE A 67 4.18 3.94 12.66
N LEU A 68 4.33 5.26 12.68
CA LEU A 68 4.21 6.06 13.90
C LEU A 68 2.79 6.00 14.49
N GLN A 69 1.76 5.98 13.64
CA GLN A 69 0.38 5.83 14.11
C GLN A 69 0.08 4.42 14.60
N ALA A 70 0.59 3.38 13.94
CA ALA A 70 0.46 2.00 14.40
C ALA A 70 1.10 1.84 15.79
N GLU A 71 2.34 2.31 15.96
CA GLU A 71 3.06 2.28 17.24
C GLU A 71 2.29 3.05 18.33
N ALA A 72 1.80 4.26 18.04
CA ALA A 72 1.03 5.04 19.00
C ALA A 72 -0.27 4.35 19.46
N LEU A 73 -0.82 3.46 18.63
CA LEU A 73 -2.00 2.65 18.94
C LEU A 73 -1.65 1.28 19.56
N GLY A 74 -0.37 0.96 19.75
CA GLY A 74 0.09 -0.34 20.23
C GLY A 74 -0.06 -1.47 19.19
N LEU A 75 -0.09 -1.12 17.91
CA LEU A 75 -0.18 -2.04 16.77
C LEU A 75 1.22 -2.27 16.16
N GLY A 76 1.39 -3.44 15.54
CA GLY A 76 2.51 -3.71 14.64
C GLY A 76 2.20 -3.28 13.21
N ALA A 77 3.23 -2.88 12.47
CA ALA A 77 3.15 -2.63 11.05
C ALA A 77 4.40 -3.16 10.35
N GLY A 78 4.34 -3.36 9.04
CA GLY A 78 5.49 -3.73 8.21
C GLY A 78 5.44 -3.06 6.84
N ILE A 79 6.57 -3.11 6.12
CA ILE A 79 6.63 -2.73 4.71
C ILE A 79 6.95 -3.97 3.88
N VAL A 80 6.20 -4.11 2.79
CA VAL A 80 6.43 -5.09 1.74
C VAL A 80 6.69 -4.35 0.44
N GLY A 81 7.93 -4.42 -0.05
CA GLY A 81 8.34 -3.87 -1.34
C GLY A 81 8.53 -4.92 -2.44
N ALA A 82 8.40 -6.20 -2.10
CA ALA A 82 8.61 -7.30 -3.04
C ALA A 82 7.25 -7.94 -3.39
N PHE A 83 6.71 -7.56 -4.55
CA PHE A 83 5.45 -8.06 -5.09
C PHE A 83 5.43 -7.98 -6.62
N HIS A 84 4.48 -8.68 -7.24
CA HIS A 84 4.22 -8.56 -8.67
C HIS A 84 3.20 -7.44 -8.94
N ASP A 85 3.66 -6.30 -9.46
CA ASP A 85 2.84 -5.09 -9.69
C ASP A 85 1.52 -5.37 -10.41
N GLU A 86 1.59 -6.07 -11.56
CA GLU A 86 0.41 -6.38 -12.37
C GLU A 86 -0.62 -7.23 -11.61
N LYS A 87 -0.17 -8.18 -10.79
CA LYS A 87 -1.06 -9.01 -9.97
C LYS A 87 -1.74 -8.16 -8.89
N ILE A 88 -0.98 -7.30 -8.20
CA ILE A 88 -1.52 -6.42 -7.17
C ILE A 88 -2.57 -5.47 -7.76
N MET A 89 -2.29 -4.89 -8.93
CA MET A 89 -3.24 -4.02 -9.63
C MET A 89 -4.55 -4.74 -9.95
N GLN A 90 -4.49 -6.00 -10.42
CA GLN A 90 -5.67 -6.81 -10.71
C GLN A 90 -6.44 -7.20 -9.45
N ILE A 91 -5.76 -7.76 -8.45
CA ILE A 91 -6.37 -8.25 -7.20
C ILE A 91 -7.07 -7.11 -6.46
N ALA A 92 -6.39 -5.97 -6.30
CA ALA A 92 -6.92 -4.80 -5.60
C ALA A 92 -7.82 -3.92 -6.48
N SER A 93 -8.11 -4.32 -7.72
CA SER A 93 -8.94 -3.57 -8.68
C SER A 93 -8.52 -2.10 -8.81
N LEU A 94 -7.20 -1.86 -8.87
CA LEU A 94 -6.65 -0.51 -8.91
C LEU A 94 -7.00 0.17 -10.25
N PRO A 95 -7.21 1.50 -10.25
CA PRO A 95 -7.31 2.24 -11.50
C PRO A 95 -6.05 2.04 -12.36
N ALA A 96 -6.22 1.92 -13.68
CA ALA A 96 -5.13 1.56 -14.61
C ALA A 96 -3.91 2.51 -14.58
N ASN A 97 -4.08 3.73 -14.09
CA ASN A 97 -3.03 4.75 -13.97
C ASN A 97 -2.37 4.80 -12.58
N HIS A 98 -2.74 3.92 -11.65
CA HIS A 98 -2.18 3.85 -10.29
C HIS A 98 -1.22 2.67 -10.17
N TYR A 99 0.03 2.97 -9.88
CA TYR A 99 1.11 2.00 -9.78
C TYR A 99 1.45 1.73 -8.31
N PRO A 100 1.36 0.48 -7.82
CA PRO A 100 1.70 0.16 -6.44
C PRO A 100 3.19 0.42 -6.16
N LEU A 101 3.48 1.00 -5.00
CA LEU A 101 4.84 1.30 -4.55
C LEU A 101 5.22 0.52 -3.30
N LEU A 102 4.28 0.42 -2.35
CA LEU A 102 4.45 -0.26 -1.07
C LEU A 102 3.14 -0.92 -0.66
N ILE A 103 3.24 -2.09 -0.03
CA ILE A 103 2.16 -2.70 0.72
C ILE A 103 2.53 -2.62 2.21
N MET A 104 1.58 -2.25 3.06
CA MET A 104 1.78 -2.11 4.49
C MET A 104 0.70 -2.84 5.29
N PRO A 105 0.98 -4.08 5.71
CA PRO A 105 0.16 -4.79 6.68
C PRO A 105 0.26 -4.09 8.04
N VAL A 106 -0.90 -3.88 8.69
CA VAL A 106 -1.03 -3.27 10.02
C VAL A 106 -1.97 -4.13 10.85
N GLY A 107 -1.54 -4.48 12.06
CA GLY A 107 -2.27 -5.41 12.90
C GLY A 107 -1.80 -5.46 14.33
N TYR A 108 -2.38 -6.38 15.10
CA TYR A 108 -1.93 -6.63 16.46
C TYR A 108 -0.58 -7.34 16.42
N ALA A 109 0.41 -6.81 17.14
CA ALA A 109 1.68 -7.50 17.28
C ALA A 109 1.44 -8.84 17.97
N GLN A 110 1.78 -9.95 17.30
CA GLN A 110 1.85 -11.25 17.95
C GLN A 110 3.23 -11.34 18.63
N HIS A 111 3.23 -11.48 19.96
CA HIS A 111 4.44 -11.82 20.71
C HIS A 111 4.83 -13.28 20.50
#